data_AF-A0A829PMM4-F1
#
_entry.id   AF-A0A829PMM4-F1
#
_cell.length_a   1.000
_cell.length_b   1.000
_cell.length_c   1.000
_cell.angle_alpha   90.00
_cell.angle_beta   90.00
_cell.angle_gamma   90.00
#
_symmetry.space_group_name_H-M   'P 1'
#
loop_
_entity.id
_entity.type
_entity.pdbx_description
1 polymer ?
#
loop_
_entity_poly.entity_id
_entity_poly.type
_entity_poly.pdbx_seq_one_letter_code
_entity_poly.pdbx_strand_id
1 'polypeptide(L)'
;MTGAGRFAPSPSGDLHIGNLRTALLAWLLAHSTGRRFLMRVEDLDTRTSSAVAQRQLADLAAIGVRWELPVVWQSDRAPPTTR
;
A
#
# COMPACT_ATOMS: atom_id res chain seq x y z
N MET A 1 16.99 14.16 -5.39
CA MET A 1 16.05 13.40 -4.55
C MET A 1 16.23 11.92 -4.84
N THR A 2 16.68 11.13 -3.89
CA THR A 2 16.69 9.67 -4.01
C THR A 2 15.24 9.19 -4.13
N GLY A 3 14.92 8.41 -5.16
CA GLY A 3 13.57 7.87 -5.35
C GLY A 3 13.13 6.96 -4.19
N ALA A 4 11.83 6.66 -4.10
CA ALA A 4 11.27 5.71 -3.13
C ALA A 4 10.58 4.55 -3.86
N GLY A 5 10.64 3.35 -3.28
CA GLY A 5 9.73 2.26 -3.66
C GLY A 5 8.34 2.54 -3.11
N ARG A 6 7.29 2.16 -3.84
CA ARG A 6 5.91 2.32 -3.39
C ARG A 6 5.07 1.13 -3.78
N PHE A 7 4.11 0.79 -2.93
CA PHE A 7 3.03 -0.13 -3.25
C PHE A 7 1.70 0.54 -2.92
N ALA A 8 0.76 0.47 -3.86
CA ALA A 8 -0.53 1.14 -3.76
C ALA A 8 -1.69 0.21 -4.13
N PRO A 9 -2.15 -0.67 -3.23
CA PRO A 9 -3.24 -1.59 -3.51
C PRO A 9 -4.59 -0.87 -3.52
N SER A 10 -5.49 -1.31 -4.41
CA SER A 10 -6.92 -1.03 -4.31
C SER A 10 -7.61 -2.24 -3.67
N PRO A 11 -8.18 -2.11 -2.45
CA PRO A 11 -8.58 -3.26 -1.64
C PRO A 11 -10.00 -3.73 -2.00
N SER A 12 -10.17 -4.23 -3.23
CA SER A 12 -11.45 -4.78 -3.74
C SER A 12 -11.65 -6.28 -3.47
N GLY A 13 -10.63 -6.95 -2.94
CA GLY A 13 -10.64 -8.36 -2.54
C GLY A 13 -9.36 -8.70 -1.77
N ASP A 14 -9.22 -9.93 -1.26
CA ASP A 14 -8.05 -10.31 -0.47
C ASP A 14 -6.74 -10.26 -1.29
N LEU A 15 -5.59 -10.30 -0.59
CA LEU A 15 -4.28 -10.16 -1.21
C LEU A 15 -3.99 -11.34 -2.15
N HIS A 16 -4.07 -11.11 -3.46
CA HIS A 16 -3.71 -12.13 -4.45
C HIS A 16 -2.21 -12.12 -4.78
N ILE A 17 -1.73 -13.24 -5.35
CA ILE A 17 -0.31 -13.48 -5.63
C ILE A 17 0.35 -12.40 -6.52
N GLY A 18 -0.41 -11.84 -7.48
CA GLY A 18 0.07 -10.75 -8.34
C GLY A 18 0.39 -9.47 -7.55
N ASN A 19 -0.49 -9.09 -6.62
CA ASN A 19 -0.27 -7.94 -5.74
C ASN A 19 0.87 -8.20 -4.76
N LEU A 20 0.92 -9.40 -4.18
CA LEU A 20 2.01 -9.83 -3.32
C LEU A 20 3.37 -9.74 -4.03
N ARG A 21 3.49 -10.32 -5.23
CA ARG A 21 4.71 -10.25 -6.04
C ARG A 21 5.13 -8.80 -6.30
N THR A 22 4.17 -7.94 -6.62
CA THR A 22 4.42 -6.53 -6.91
C THR A 22 4.92 -5.78 -5.67
N ALA A 23 4.28 -6.01 -4.52
CA ALA A 23 4.69 -5.45 -3.24
C ALA A 23 6.10 -5.91 -2.85
N LEU A 24 6.39 -7.20 -2.98
CA LEU A 24 7.70 -7.78 -2.66
C LEU A 24 8.80 -7.22 -3.55
N LEU A 25 8.59 -7.12 -4.86
CA LEU A 25 9.59 -6.56 -5.78
C LEU A 25 9.86 -5.09 -5.48
N ALA A 26 8.82 -4.29 -5.22
CA ALA A 26 8.97 -2.89 -4.87
C ALA A 26 9.69 -2.71 -3.52
N TRP A 27 9.38 -3.56 -2.53
CA TRP A 27 10.02 -3.57 -1.22
C TRP A 27 11.50 -4.00 -1.30
N LEU A 28 11.80 -5.12 -1.98
CA LEU A 28 13.17 -5.61 -2.17
C LEU A 28 14.04 -4.63 -2.93
N LEU A 29 13.50 -3.96 -3.96
CA LEU A 29 14.22 -2.93 -4.69
C LEU A 29 14.50 -1.72 -3.80
N ALA A 30 13.54 -1.30 -2.98
CA ALA A 30 13.74 -0.20 -2.05
C ALA A 30 14.81 -0.55 -1.01
N HIS A 31 14.67 -1.72 -0.38
CA HIS A 31 15.57 -2.21 0.65
C HIS A 31 17.00 -2.40 0.13
N SER A 32 17.18 -3.06 -1.01
CA SER A 32 18.52 -3.32 -1.59
C SER A 32 19.24 -2.06 -2.09
N THR A 33 18.52 -0.96 -2.30
CA THR A 33 19.10 0.33 -2.75
C THR A 33 19.12 1.40 -1.67
N GLY A 34 18.80 1.04 -0.41
CA GLY A 34 18.75 2.00 0.70
C GLY A 34 17.66 3.08 0.54
N ARG A 35 16.63 2.81 -0.25
CA ARG A 35 15.48 3.69 -0.45
C ARG A 35 14.36 3.33 0.51
N ARG A 36 13.51 4.32 0.81
CA ARG A 36 12.28 4.09 1.57
C ARG A 36 11.26 3.31 0.75
N PHE A 37 10.47 2.49 1.43
CA PHE A 37 9.30 1.79 0.91
C PHE A 37 8.01 2.36 1.50
N LEU A 38 7.20 3.01 0.65
CA LEU A 38 5.98 3.70 1.07
C LEU A 38 4.73 2.88 0.74
N MET A 39 3.75 2.93 1.64
CA MET A 39 2.46 2.25 1.52
C MET A 39 1.31 3.26 1.33
N ARG A 40 0.44 3.03 0.35
CA ARG A 40 -0.78 3.84 0.13
C ARG A 40 -1.98 2.97 -0.20
N VAL A 41 -3.08 3.07 0.52
CA VAL A 41 -4.34 2.39 0.17
C VAL A 41 -5.16 3.26 -0.77
N GLU A 42 -5.54 2.71 -1.92
CA GLU A 42 -6.42 3.36 -2.91
C GLU A 42 -7.89 2.97 -2.66
N ASP A 43 -8.55 3.69 -1.75
CA ASP A 43 -9.89 3.42 -1.22
C ASP A 43 -10.99 4.35 -1.74
N LEU A 44 -10.82 4.95 -2.93
CA LEU A 44 -11.82 5.84 -3.53
C LEU A 44 -12.91 5.12 -4.32
N ASP A 45 -12.70 3.87 -4.72
CA ASP A 45 -13.69 3.08 -5.47
C ASP A 45 -14.68 2.41 -4.50
N THR A 46 -15.98 2.46 -4.81
CA THR A 46 -17.06 1.80 -4.06
C THR A 46 -16.87 0.31 -3.80
N ARG A 47 -16.06 -0.38 -4.61
CA ARG A 47 -15.74 -1.80 -4.45
C ARG A 47 -14.67 -2.05 -3.40
N THR A 48 -14.06 -1.00 -2.85
CA THR A 48 -13.00 -1.10 -1.86
C THR A 48 -13.56 -1.29 -0.45
N SER A 49 -12.80 -1.96 0.41
CA SER A 49 -13.17 -2.17 1.81
C SER A 49 -11.99 -1.89 2.73
N SER A 50 -12.22 -1.09 3.77
CA SER A 50 -11.23 -0.83 4.81
C SER A 50 -10.83 -2.12 5.54
N ALA A 51 -11.78 -3.03 5.78
CA ALA A 51 -11.50 -4.33 6.39
C ALA A 51 -10.60 -5.20 5.51
N VAL A 52 -10.83 -5.19 4.19
CA VAL A 52 -9.96 -5.87 3.22
C VAL A 52 -8.56 -5.24 3.23
N ALA A 53 -8.48 -3.90 3.21
CA ALA A 53 -7.21 -3.19 3.25
C ALA A 53 -6.38 -3.57 4.48
N GLN A 54 -7.00 -3.60 5.66
CA GLN A 54 -6.34 -3.99 6.91
C GLN A 54 -5.82 -5.43 6.86
N ARG A 55 -6.58 -6.37 6.28
CA ARG A 55 -6.10 -7.75 6.09
C ARG A 55 -4.90 -7.81 5.15
N GLN A 56 -4.97 -7.15 3.99
CA GLN A 56 -3.84 -7.09 3.06
C GLN A 56 -2.57 -6.51 3.71
N LEU A 57 -2.72 -5.45 4.50
CA LEU A 57 -1.60 -4.85 5.25
C LEU A 57 -1.05 -5.81 6.31
N ALA A 58 -1.93 -6.51 7.03
CA ALA A 58 -1.54 -7.52 8.01
C ALA A 58 -0.80 -8.70 7.36
N ASP A 59 -1.27 -9.19 6.21
CA ASP A 59 -0.64 -10.29 5.47
C ASP A 59 0.77 -9.92 5.01
N LEU A 60 0.94 -8.71 4.44
CA LEU A 60 2.25 -8.18 4.07
C LEU A 60 3.16 -8.04 5.29
N ALA A 61 2.63 -7.55 6.42
CA ALA A 61 3.40 -7.43 7.65
C ALA A 61 3.78 -8.80 8.24
N ALA A 62 2.92 -9.82 8.13
CA ALA A 62 3.18 -11.16 8.64
C ALA A 62 4.38 -11.83 7.94
N ILE A 63 4.59 -11.54 6.65
CA ILE A 63 5.73 -12.05 5.87
C ILE A 63 6.98 -11.16 5.92
N GLY A 64 6.97 -10.12 6.77
CA GLY A 64 8.14 -9.26 6.99
C GLY A 64 8.26 -8.05 6.07
N VAL A 65 7.28 -7.76 5.21
CA VAL A 65 7.25 -6.48 4.49
C VAL A 65 7.01 -5.35 5.49
N ARG A 66 7.86 -4.34 5.44
CA ARG A 66 7.83 -3.17 6.34
C ARG A 66 7.89 -1.91 5.51
N TRP A 67 7.17 -0.88 5.95
CA TRP A 67 7.16 0.46 5.36
C TRP A 67 7.52 1.47 6.44
N GLU A 68 8.23 2.55 6.08
CA GLU A 68 8.84 3.44 7.08
C GLU A 68 7.92 4.55 7.57
N LEU A 69 6.91 4.93 6.79
CA LEU A 69 5.96 5.98 7.15
C LEU A 69 4.56 5.38 7.37
N PRO A 70 3.70 6.04 8.17
CA PRO A 70 2.30 5.62 8.31
C PRO A 70 1.63 5.40 6.96
N VAL A 71 0.76 4.39 6.90
CA VAL A 71 -0.02 4.08 5.70
C VAL A 71 -0.87 5.29 5.34
N VAL A 72 -0.78 5.70 4.08
CA VAL A 72 -1.59 6.78 3.55
C VAL A 72 -2.89 6.20 3.01
N TRP A 73 -4.03 6.75 3.40
CA TRP A 73 -5.32 6.46 2.79
C TRP A 73 -5.64 7.54 1.76
N GLN A 74 -6.15 7.15 0.60
CA GLN A 74 -6.43 8.10 -0.47
C GLN A 74 -7.67 8.95 -0.14
N SER A 75 -8.64 8.37 0.58
CA SER A 75 -9.78 9.08 1.17
C SER A 75 -9.37 10.26 2.07
N ASP A 76 -8.30 10.12 2.86
CA ASP A 76 -7.76 11.18 3.73
C ASP A 76 -7.13 12.35 2.96
N ARG A 77 -6.89 12.20 1.66
CA ARG A 77 -6.23 13.20 0.81
C ARG A 77 -7.16 13.97 -0.12
N ALA A 78 -8.42 13.55 -0.24
CA ALA A 78 -9.38 14.29 -1.05
C ALA A 78 -9.69 15.63 -0.36
N PRO A 79 -9.62 16.79 -1.06
CA PRO A 79 -10.16 18.03 -0.51
C PRO A 79 -11.65 17.81 -0.19
N PRO A 80 -12.21 18.46 0.86
CA PRO A 80 -13.65 18.40 1.09
C PRO A 80 -14.33 18.88 -0.19
N THR A 81 -15.07 17.99 -0.84
CA THR A 81 -15.89 18.34 -1.98
C THR A 81 -16.89 19.38 -1.50
N THR A 82 -16.67 20.64 -1.89
CA THR A 82 -17.69 21.69 -1.74
C THR A 82 -18.94 21.18 -2.44
N ARG A 83 -19.95 20.83 -1.65
CA ARG A 83 -21.30 20.53 -2.10
C ARG A 83 -22.05 21.81 -2.40
#